data_AF-A0A6I5CC76-F1
#
_entry.id   AF-A0A6I5CC76-F1
#
_cell.length_a   1.000
_cell.length_b   1.000
_cell.length_c   1.000
_cell.angle_alpha   90.00
_cell.angle_beta   90.00
_cell.angle_gamma   90.00
#
_symmetry.space_group_name_H-M   'P 1'
#
loop_
_entity.id
_entity.type
_entity.pdbx_description
1 polymer ?
#
loop_
_entity_poly.entity_id
_entity_poly.type
_entity_poly.pdbx_seq_one_letter_code
_entity_poly.pdbx_strand_id
1 'polypeptide(L)'
;MDATGILDEALQRLHRAGPERLGRLTNHAPMAVEALAAHGQAGAVHRWLDRYADKLEEFPAAVEPVTRADWRTALGDPRRVADWIGHFTHETAERPWREELTEWWPRLLPGLHGGSAHPVIRVGHAVRTLLGGEATGPRLAELAHGLGYWAARYRPVTGLAPLPG
;
A
#
# COMPACT_ATOMS: atom_id res chain seq x y z
N MET A 1 13.30 -15.73 -5.45
CA MET A 1 13.38 -14.65 -4.45
C MET A 1 14.45 -13.68 -4.92
N ASP A 2 14.17 -12.37 -4.92
CA ASP A 2 15.16 -11.37 -5.33
C ASP A 2 16.20 -11.18 -4.22
N ALA A 3 17.40 -11.70 -4.45
CA ALA A 3 18.58 -11.53 -3.59
C ALA A 3 19.50 -10.40 -4.10
N THR A 4 19.11 -9.71 -5.18
CA THR A 4 19.94 -8.69 -5.85
C THR A 4 19.76 -7.29 -5.27
N GLY A 5 18.72 -7.07 -4.44
CA GLY A 5 18.37 -5.76 -3.86
C GLY A 5 17.60 -4.84 -4.81
N ILE A 6 17.39 -5.24 -6.07
CA ILE A 6 16.74 -4.40 -7.09
C ILE A 6 15.30 -4.06 -6.72
N LEU A 7 14.54 -5.02 -6.19
CA LEU A 7 13.17 -4.76 -5.73
C LEU A 7 13.15 -3.68 -4.63
N ASP A 8 14.08 -3.77 -3.68
CA ASP A 8 14.17 -2.85 -2.55
C ASP A 8 14.50 -1.42 -3.03
N GLU A 9 15.45 -1.27 -3.95
CA GLU A 9 15.76 0.02 -4.59
C GLU A 9 14.57 0.60 -5.37
N ALA A 10 13.86 -0.26 -6.12
CA ALA A 10 12.69 0.15 -6.90
C ALA A 10 11.55 0.62 -5.99
N LEU A 11 11.29 -0.09 -4.89
CA LEU A 11 10.32 0.29 -3.88
C LEU A 11 10.67 1.64 -3.25
N GLN A 12 11.93 1.86 -2.84
CA GLN A 12 12.37 3.15 -2.31
C GLN A 12 12.13 4.31 -3.27
N ARG A 13 12.36 4.10 -4.57
CA ARG A 13 12.08 5.13 -5.60
C ARG A 13 10.58 5.38 -5.73
N LEU A 14 9.78 4.33 -5.69
CA LEU A 14 8.32 4.39 -5.83
C LEU A 14 7.59 4.96 -4.61
N HIS A 15 8.15 4.82 -3.41
CA HIS A 15 7.58 5.38 -2.19
C HIS A 15 7.61 6.92 -2.17
N ARG A 16 8.38 7.54 -3.06
CA ARG A 16 8.37 9.00 -3.30
C ARG A 16 7.22 9.47 -4.19
N ALA A 17 6.41 8.55 -4.71
CA ALA A 17 5.28 8.86 -5.58
C ALA A 17 3.95 8.50 -4.91
N GLY A 18 2.91 9.25 -5.26
CA GLY A 18 1.55 9.00 -4.79
C GLY A 18 1.03 7.61 -5.17
N PRO A 19 0.02 7.10 -4.43
CA PRO A 19 -0.58 5.80 -4.72
C PRO A 19 -1.51 5.82 -5.94
N GLU A 20 -1.74 6.98 -6.54
CA GLU A 20 -2.67 7.17 -7.66
C GLU A 20 -2.17 8.20 -8.66
N ARG A 21 -2.80 8.18 -9.83
CA ARG A 21 -2.69 9.13 -10.92
C ARG A 21 -4.09 9.67 -11.26
N LEU A 22 -4.21 10.95 -11.57
CA LEU A 22 -5.46 11.65 -11.89
C LEU A 22 -6.56 11.40 -10.85
N GLY A 23 -6.17 11.28 -9.58
CA GLY A 23 -7.02 11.14 -8.40
C GLY A 23 -7.85 9.84 -8.30
N ARG A 24 -7.65 8.86 -9.19
CA ARG A 24 -8.40 7.58 -9.17
C ARG A 24 -7.69 6.39 -9.80
N LEU A 25 -6.71 6.62 -10.68
CA LEU A 25 -6.02 5.54 -11.38
C LEU A 25 -4.89 5.04 -10.49
N THR A 26 -5.01 3.84 -9.90
CA THR A 26 -3.98 3.34 -8.99
C THR A 26 -2.60 3.32 -9.65
N ASN A 27 -1.59 3.72 -8.89
CA ASN A 27 -0.20 3.51 -9.25
C ASN A 27 0.13 2.01 -9.13
N HIS A 28 0.25 1.34 -10.27
CA HIS A 28 0.50 -0.10 -10.32
C HIS A 28 1.98 -0.47 -10.20
N ALA A 29 2.89 0.51 -10.25
CA ALA A 29 4.30 0.23 -10.35
C ALA A 29 4.85 -0.64 -9.21
N PRO A 30 4.49 -0.46 -7.93
CA PRO A 30 4.98 -1.33 -6.85
C PRO A 30 4.60 -2.80 -7.06
N MET A 31 3.38 -3.07 -7.52
CA MET A 31 2.90 -4.42 -7.82
C MET A 31 3.58 -5.00 -9.07
N ALA A 32 3.83 -4.16 -10.08
CA ALA A 32 4.49 -4.58 -11.31
C ALA A 32 5.98 -4.89 -11.10
N VAL A 33 6.71 -4.07 -10.34
CA VAL A 33 8.13 -4.34 -10.05
C VAL A 33 8.30 -5.56 -9.15
N GLU A 34 7.38 -5.78 -8.21
CA GLU A 34 7.32 -7.00 -7.41
C GLU A 34 7.09 -8.22 -8.30
N ALA A 35 6.11 -8.18 -9.21
CA ALA A 35 5.83 -9.29 -10.11
C ALA A 35 7.02 -9.60 -11.03
N LEU A 36 7.67 -8.57 -11.59
CA LEU A 36 8.89 -8.75 -12.40
C LEU A 36 10.00 -9.42 -11.59
N ALA A 37 10.29 -8.92 -10.38
CA ALA A 37 11.34 -9.48 -9.53
C ALA A 37 11.01 -10.93 -9.10
N ALA A 38 9.77 -11.21 -8.70
CA ALA A 38 9.31 -12.53 -8.30
C ALA A 38 9.42 -13.57 -9.44
N HIS A 39 9.30 -13.14 -10.69
CA HIS A 39 9.40 -13.98 -11.88
C HIS A 39 10.76 -13.91 -12.59
N GLY A 40 11.83 -13.55 -11.87
CA GLY A 40 13.20 -13.62 -12.38
C GLY A 40 13.57 -12.53 -13.39
N GLN A 41 12.77 -11.46 -13.48
CA GLN A 41 12.98 -10.31 -14.37
C GLN A 41 13.53 -9.09 -13.63
N ALA A 42 14.24 -9.29 -12.51
CA ALA A 42 14.81 -8.21 -11.70
C ALA A 42 15.66 -7.24 -12.54
N GLY A 43 16.51 -7.75 -13.44
CA GLY A 43 17.35 -6.93 -14.33
C GLY A 43 16.59 -6.02 -15.31
N ALA A 44 15.27 -6.18 -15.45
CA ALA A 44 14.43 -5.30 -16.28
C ALA A 44 13.69 -4.23 -15.47
N VAL A 45 13.67 -4.31 -14.13
CA VAL A 45 12.83 -3.49 -13.24
C VAL A 45 13.10 -2.00 -13.41
N HIS A 46 14.34 -1.56 -13.25
CA HIS A 46 14.68 -0.12 -13.32
C HIS A 46 14.40 0.47 -14.70
N ARG A 47 14.73 -0.26 -15.77
CA ARG A 47 14.42 0.16 -17.15
C ARG A 47 12.91 0.25 -17.40
N TRP A 48 12.13 -0.66 -16.83
CA TRP A 48 10.67 -0.59 -16.92
C TRP A 48 10.13 0.62 -16.14
N LEU A 49 10.67 0.85 -14.94
CA LEU A 49 10.28 1.96 -14.07
C LEU A 49 10.58 3.32 -14.70
N ASP A 50 11.73 3.47 -15.38
CA ASP A 50 12.07 4.70 -16.11
C ASP A 50 11.03 5.04 -17.19
N ARG A 51 10.47 4.04 -17.88
CA ARG A 51 9.38 4.26 -18.85
C ARG A 51 8.04 4.52 -18.19
N TYR A 52 7.84 4.03 -16.97
CA TYR A 52 6.62 4.24 -16.21
C TYR A 52 6.60 5.61 -15.51
N ALA A 53 7.75 6.26 -15.34
CA ALA A 53 7.92 7.46 -14.53
C ALA A 53 6.92 8.59 -14.85
N ASP A 54 6.59 8.81 -16.13
CA ASP A 54 5.63 9.84 -16.56
C ASP A 54 4.19 9.58 -16.08
N LYS A 55 3.91 8.40 -15.56
CA LYS A 55 2.63 8.01 -14.95
C LYS A 55 2.60 8.20 -13.43
N LEU A 56 3.74 8.49 -12.80
CA LEU A 56 3.82 8.74 -11.37
C LEU A 56 3.41 10.17 -11.07
N GLU A 57 2.67 10.36 -9.99
CA GLU A 57 2.35 11.68 -9.45
C GLU A 57 3.09 11.87 -8.13
N GLU A 58 3.26 13.14 -7.75
CA GLU A 58 3.94 13.53 -6.52
C GLU A 58 3.31 12.87 -5.30
N PHE A 59 4.13 12.54 -4.30
CA PHE A 59 3.61 12.06 -3.04
C PHE A 59 2.82 13.19 -2.35
N PRO A 60 1.58 12.93 -1.89
CA PRO A 60 0.75 13.98 -1.30
C PRO A 60 1.35 14.49 0.02
N ALA A 61 1.10 15.76 0.35
CA ALA A 61 1.47 16.31 1.64
C ALA A 61 0.62 15.70 2.77
N ALA A 62 1.25 15.52 3.93
CA ALA A 62 0.56 15.21 5.19
C ALA A 62 -0.32 16.40 5.63
N VAL A 63 -1.43 16.10 6.29
CA VAL A 63 -2.36 17.09 6.82
C VAL A 63 -2.27 17.12 8.35
N GLU A 64 -2.44 15.96 8.97
CA GLU A 64 -2.43 15.79 10.42
C GLU A 64 -2.13 14.32 10.76
N PRO A 65 -1.30 14.02 11.77
CA PRO A 65 -1.01 12.65 12.16
C PRO A 65 -2.27 11.83 12.44
N VAL A 66 -2.30 10.58 11.98
CA VAL A 66 -3.29 9.58 12.41
C VAL A 66 -2.75 8.84 13.63
N THR A 67 -3.56 8.71 14.69
CA THR A 67 -3.16 8.01 15.92
C THR A 67 -4.04 6.79 16.20
N ARG A 68 -3.56 5.88 17.04
CA ARG A 68 -4.35 4.72 17.51
C ARG A 68 -5.63 5.13 18.26
N ALA A 69 -5.69 6.33 18.82
CA ALA A 69 -6.85 6.80 19.58
C ALA A 69 -7.97 7.36 18.69
N ASP A 70 -7.62 8.01 17.57
CA ASP A 70 -8.54 8.83 16.77
C ASP A 70 -8.67 8.40 15.30
N TRP A 71 -8.01 7.32 14.89
CA TRP A 71 -7.93 6.85 13.50
C TRP A 71 -9.26 6.77 12.75
N ARG A 72 -10.37 6.48 13.45
CA ARG A 72 -11.71 6.38 12.85
C ARG A 72 -12.14 7.67 12.18
N THR A 73 -11.68 8.82 12.66
CA THR A 73 -12.02 10.13 12.10
C THR A 73 -11.34 10.39 10.75
N ALA A 74 -10.20 9.76 10.49
CA ALA A 74 -9.45 9.88 9.24
C ALA A 74 -9.80 8.78 8.21
N LEU A 75 -10.54 7.76 8.60
CA LEU A 75 -10.82 6.59 7.77
C LEU A 75 -11.70 6.97 6.58
N GLY A 76 -11.26 6.61 5.38
CA GLY A 76 -12.00 6.86 4.13
C GLY A 76 -11.90 8.28 3.59
N ASP A 77 -11.05 9.14 4.17
CA ASP A 77 -10.71 10.44 3.60
C ASP A 77 -9.46 10.34 2.70
N PRO A 78 -9.58 10.46 1.36
CA PRO A 78 -8.46 10.33 0.44
C PRO A 78 -7.36 11.38 0.66
N ARG A 79 -7.70 12.53 1.25
CA ARG A 79 -6.74 13.61 1.51
C ARG A 79 -5.75 13.23 2.61
N ARG A 80 -6.11 12.26 3.46
CA ARG A 80 -5.31 11.78 4.61
C ARG A 80 -4.36 10.64 4.25
N VAL A 81 -4.16 10.34 2.96
CA VAL A 81 -3.37 9.16 2.56
C VAL A 81 -1.92 9.23 3.01
N ALA A 82 -1.29 10.40 2.98
CA ALA A 82 0.06 10.58 3.51
C ALA A 82 0.12 10.33 5.03
N ASP A 83 -0.89 10.80 5.76
CA ASP A 83 -1.00 10.62 7.21
C ASP A 83 -1.18 9.15 7.59
N TRP A 84 -2.03 8.44 6.85
CA TRP A 84 -2.23 7.01 7.00
C TRP A 84 -0.97 6.20 6.70
N ILE A 85 -0.25 6.54 5.63
CA ILE A 85 1.04 5.90 5.30
C ILE A 85 2.03 6.15 6.43
N GLY A 86 2.16 7.39 6.91
CA GLY A 86 3.02 7.74 8.04
C GLY A 86 2.69 6.95 9.31
N HIS A 87 1.39 6.79 9.63
CA HIS A 87 0.92 5.96 10.74
C HIS A 87 1.43 4.52 10.61
N PHE A 88 1.14 3.85 9.49
CA PHE A 88 1.55 2.46 9.32
C PHE A 88 3.08 2.29 9.21
N THR A 89 3.80 3.27 8.67
CA THR A 89 5.27 3.26 8.64
C THR A 89 5.83 3.29 10.06
N HIS A 90 5.26 4.11 10.95
CA HIS A 90 5.66 4.12 12.36
C HIS A 90 5.31 2.79 13.04
N GLU A 91 4.08 2.32 12.90
CA GLU A 91 3.62 1.09 13.57
C GLU A 91 4.40 -0.15 13.14
N THR A 92 4.73 -0.27 11.84
CA THR A 92 5.51 -1.40 11.32
C THR A 92 7.01 -1.34 11.67
N ALA A 93 7.51 -0.18 12.12
CA ALA A 93 8.86 -0.05 12.67
C ALA A 93 8.92 -0.46 14.15
N GLU A 94 7.86 -0.17 14.92
CA GLU A 94 7.80 -0.45 16.36
C GLU A 94 7.27 -1.87 16.68
N ARG A 95 6.48 -2.46 15.79
CA ARG A 95 5.78 -3.73 16.04
C ARG A 95 5.98 -4.73 14.90
N PRO A 96 5.88 -6.04 15.17
CA PRO A 96 5.92 -7.05 14.12
C PRO A 96 4.81 -6.80 13.09
N TRP A 97 5.19 -6.70 11.81
CA TRP A 97 4.25 -6.37 10.72
C TRP A 97 3.04 -7.31 10.64
N ARG A 98 3.20 -8.57 11.06
CA ARG A 98 2.12 -9.57 11.09
C ARG A 98 1.03 -9.22 12.09
N GLU A 99 1.41 -8.69 13.24
CA GLU A 99 0.45 -8.22 14.25
C GLU A 99 -0.30 -7.01 13.73
N GLU A 100 0.42 -6.05 13.13
CA GLU A 100 -0.19 -4.85 12.55
C GLU A 100 -1.18 -5.23 11.43
N LEU A 101 -0.79 -6.12 10.52
CA LEU A 101 -1.70 -6.62 9.49
C LEU A 101 -2.93 -7.31 10.11
N THR A 102 -2.73 -8.19 11.09
CA THR A 102 -3.80 -8.95 11.77
C THR A 102 -4.79 -8.02 12.49
N GLU A 103 -4.30 -6.93 13.07
CA GLU A 103 -5.10 -5.91 13.71
C GLU A 103 -5.97 -5.13 12.70
N TRP A 104 -5.41 -4.81 11.53
CA TRP A 104 -6.04 -3.88 10.60
C TRP A 104 -6.83 -4.50 9.46
N TRP A 105 -6.47 -5.68 8.95
CA TRP A 105 -7.21 -6.28 7.84
C TRP A 105 -8.71 -6.45 8.15
N PRO A 106 -9.17 -6.85 9.37
CA PRO A 106 -10.59 -6.96 9.66
C PRO A 106 -11.28 -5.59 9.74
N ARG A 107 -10.56 -4.54 10.18
CA ARG A 107 -11.06 -3.17 10.26
C ARG A 107 -11.28 -2.57 8.87
N LEU A 108 -10.39 -2.88 7.93
CA LEU A 108 -10.40 -2.36 6.57
C LEU A 108 -11.26 -3.19 5.61
N LEU A 109 -11.47 -4.48 5.90
CA LEU A 109 -12.23 -5.40 5.05
C LEU A 109 -13.63 -4.90 4.66
N PRO A 110 -14.45 -4.29 5.53
CA PRO A 110 -15.75 -3.77 5.12
C PRO A 110 -15.63 -2.74 3.98
N GLY A 111 -14.48 -2.05 3.90
CA GLY A 111 -14.16 -1.03 2.90
C GLY A 111 -13.42 -1.53 1.66
N LEU A 112 -13.38 -2.84 1.43
CA LEU A 112 -12.60 -3.52 0.38
C LEU A 112 -12.72 -2.90 -1.02
N HIS A 113 -13.91 -2.44 -1.40
CA HIS A 113 -14.18 -1.93 -2.75
C HIS A 113 -13.58 -0.54 -2.99
N GLY A 114 -13.17 0.16 -1.93
CA GLY A 114 -12.42 1.41 -1.99
C GLY A 114 -11.20 1.30 -2.91
N GLY A 115 -11.00 2.28 -3.79
CA GLY A 115 -9.89 2.25 -4.75
C GLY A 115 -9.98 1.08 -5.74
N SER A 116 -11.20 0.62 -6.06
CA SER A 116 -11.44 -0.52 -6.97
C SER A 116 -10.72 -1.80 -6.51
N ALA A 117 -10.66 -2.04 -5.20
CA ALA A 117 -9.93 -3.15 -4.57
C ALA A 117 -8.41 -3.20 -4.82
N HIS A 118 -7.82 -2.21 -5.48
CA HIS A 118 -6.38 -2.19 -5.69
C HIS A 118 -5.55 -1.98 -4.41
N PRO A 119 -6.03 -1.25 -3.37
CA PRO A 119 -5.30 -1.19 -2.12
C PRO A 119 -5.06 -2.56 -1.48
N VAL A 120 -6.08 -3.44 -1.43
CA VAL A 120 -5.90 -4.80 -0.88
C VAL A 120 -5.00 -5.66 -1.76
N ILE A 121 -5.05 -5.49 -3.08
CA ILE A 121 -4.15 -6.19 -4.01
C ILE A 121 -2.72 -5.77 -3.72
N ARG A 122 -2.47 -4.46 -3.57
CA ARG A 122 -1.15 -3.91 -3.21
C ARG A 122 -0.63 -4.49 -1.88
N VAL A 123 -1.48 -4.56 -0.86
CA VAL A 123 -1.15 -5.23 0.41
C VAL A 123 -0.79 -6.71 0.18
N GLY A 124 -1.54 -7.43 -0.66
CA GLY A 124 -1.22 -8.81 -1.02
C GLY A 124 0.17 -8.98 -1.66
N HIS A 125 0.55 -8.08 -2.58
CA HIS A 125 1.89 -8.05 -3.17
C HIS A 125 2.99 -7.77 -2.12
N ALA A 126 2.75 -6.82 -1.21
CA ALA A 126 3.68 -6.52 -0.12
C ALA A 126 3.86 -7.74 0.81
N VAL A 127 2.76 -8.38 1.21
CA VAL A 127 2.78 -9.59 2.06
C VAL A 127 3.50 -10.74 1.36
N ARG A 128 3.26 -10.99 0.06
CA ARG A 128 4.00 -12.02 -0.69
C ARG A 128 5.51 -11.78 -0.64
N THR A 129 5.93 -10.52 -0.78
CA THR A 129 7.35 -10.15 -0.71
C THR A 129 7.93 -10.38 0.69
N LEU A 130 7.20 -10.02 1.74
CA LEU A 130 7.59 -10.24 3.14
C LEU A 130 7.61 -11.72 3.55
N LEU A 131 6.76 -12.56 2.96
CA LEU A 131 6.77 -14.01 3.18
C LEU A 131 7.90 -14.70 2.40
N GLY A 132 8.29 -14.14 1.26
CA GLY A 132 9.30 -14.68 0.36
C GLY A 132 10.71 -14.16 0.61
N GLY A 133 11.03 -13.61 1.78
CA GLY A 133 12.38 -13.14 2.08
C GLY A 133 12.49 -12.36 3.38
N GLU A 134 13.60 -11.66 3.55
CA GLU A 134 13.81 -10.78 4.70
C GLU A 134 12.83 -9.59 4.67
N ALA A 135 12.35 -9.21 5.86
CA ALA A 135 11.51 -8.04 6.06
C ALA A 135 12.37 -6.76 6.11
N THR A 136 12.95 -6.40 4.96
CA THR A 136 13.77 -5.20 4.83
C THR A 136 12.92 -3.92 4.98
N GLY A 137 13.57 -2.81 5.31
CA GLY A 137 12.90 -1.49 5.46
C GLY A 137 11.99 -1.13 4.28
N PRO A 138 12.44 -1.21 3.01
CA PRO A 138 11.59 -0.95 1.85
C PRO A 138 10.39 -1.89 1.73
N ARG A 139 10.51 -3.16 2.11
CA ARG A 139 9.40 -4.12 2.03
C ARG A 139 8.35 -3.86 3.10
N LEU A 140 8.79 -3.51 4.31
CA LEU A 140 7.90 -3.05 5.39
C LEU A 140 7.20 -1.74 5.01
N ALA A 141 7.94 -0.79 4.44
CA ALA A 141 7.37 0.45 3.92
C ALA A 141 6.32 0.17 2.85
N GLU A 142 6.53 -0.79 1.94
CA GLU A 142 5.52 -1.13 0.93
C GLU A 142 4.22 -1.68 1.55
N LEU A 143 4.31 -2.46 2.63
CA LEU A 143 3.13 -2.86 3.40
C LEU A 143 2.41 -1.64 4.01
N ALA A 144 3.17 -0.71 4.61
CA ALA A 144 2.61 0.52 5.17
C ALA A 144 1.94 1.40 4.10
N HIS A 145 2.54 1.51 2.92
CA HIS A 145 1.96 2.21 1.78
C HIS A 145 0.65 1.56 1.31
N GLY A 146 0.60 0.22 1.25
CA GLY A 146 -0.60 -0.53 0.90
C GLY A 146 -1.73 -0.35 1.91
N LEU A 147 -1.43 -0.51 3.21
CA LEU A 147 -2.40 -0.35 4.29
C LEU A 147 -2.90 1.10 4.38
N GLY A 148 -2.01 2.07 4.27
CA GLY A 148 -2.37 3.49 4.33
C GLY A 148 -3.24 3.91 3.14
N TYR A 149 -2.93 3.39 1.96
CA TYR A 149 -3.79 3.59 0.78
C TYR A 149 -5.18 2.96 0.99
N TRP A 150 -5.26 1.77 1.57
CA TRP A 150 -6.53 1.11 1.85
C TRP A 150 -7.36 1.88 2.87
N ALA A 151 -6.74 2.35 3.95
CA ALA A 151 -7.42 3.16 4.96
C ALA A 151 -7.95 4.49 4.39
N ALA A 152 -7.16 5.19 3.56
CA ALA A 152 -7.59 6.44 2.93
C ALA A 152 -8.69 6.27 1.88
N ARG A 153 -8.71 5.13 1.17
CA ARG A 153 -9.78 4.80 0.20
C ARG A 153 -10.91 3.98 0.77
N TYR A 154 -10.87 3.66 2.07
CA TYR A 154 -11.89 2.87 2.74
C TYR A 154 -13.28 3.38 2.42
N ARG A 155 -14.12 2.51 1.86
CA ARG A 155 -15.49 2.83 1.52
C ARG A 155 -16.34 1.60 1.81
N PRO A 156 -17.16 1.58 2.87
CA PRO A 156 -17.95 0.40 3.22
C PRO A 156 -19.20 0.30 2.35
N VAL A 157 -19.69 -0.92 2.13
CA VAL A 157 -21.00 -1.11 1.49
C VAL A 157 -22.07 -0.69 2.49
N THR A 158 -22.93 0.25 2.09
CA THR A 158 -24.04 0.76 2.90
C THR A 158 -25.38 0.30 2.32
N GLY A 159 -26.45 0.37 3.11
CA GLY A 159 -27.79 0.06 2.64
C GLY A 159 -28.04 -1.43 2.36
N LEU A 160 -27.31 -2.32 3.05
CA LEU A 160 -27.55 -3.76 2.97
C LEU A 160 -28.97 -4.07 3.46
N ALA A 161 -29.80 -4.65 2.59
CA ALA A 161 -31.11 -5.16 2.94
C ALA A 161 -31.06 -6.70 3.01
N PRO A 162 -31.50 -7.31 4.12
CA PRO A 162 -31.64 -8.77 4.18
C PRO A 162 -32.71 -9.22 3.18
N LEU A 163 -32.40 -10.22 2.37
CA LEU A 163 -33.39 -10.92 1.56
C LEU A 163 -33.93 -12.12 2.34
N PRO A 164 -35.23 -12.44 2.28
CA PRO A 164 -35.75 -13.68 2.83
C PRO A 164 -35.07 -14.86 2.12
N GLY A 165 -34.47 -15.75 2.91
CA GLY A 165 -33.86 -17.00 2.47
C GLY A 165 -34.85 -18.15 2.39
#